data_AF-D1VX76-F1
#
_entry.id   AF-D1VX76-F1
#
_cell.length_a   1.000
_cell.length_b   1.000
_cell.length_c   1.000
_cell.angle_alpha   90.00
_cell.angle_beta   90.00
_cell.angle_gamma   90.00
#
_symmetry.space_group_name_H-M   'P 1'
#
loop_
_entity.id
_entity.type
_entity.pdbx_description
1 polymer ?
#
loop_
_entity_poly.entity_id
_entity_poly.type
_entity_poly.pdbx_seq_one_letter_code
_entity_poly.pdbx_strand_id
1 'polypeptide(L)'
;MKSAWFPIFVQKYAIKNINMKPLCLGLLIMFFTFQSCDKTDFTNKKYVEKQLSLNLCGDNEKVSPWTSVTAYTGNGSTLYVKQGKDTKVCKDGTFEISRGRWYTSDTISLYLKSRNPDWIHIGITYRKRMKSPSIVDDLTIKIKGYVDNIQHLDTMHTIHAFYGDDKIKESDYIFKLNF
;
A
#
# COMPACT_ATOMS: atom_id res chain seq x y z
N MET A 1 55.59 67.45 -7.94
CA MET A 1 54.93 66.22 -7.43
C MET A 1 55.97 65.12 -7.48
N LYS A 2 56.43 64.68 -6.29
CA LYS A 2 57.61 63.83 -6.10
C LYS A 2 57.19 62.37 -5.89
N SER A 3 57.99 61.48 -6.48
CA SER A 3 58.02 60.03 -6.38
C SER A 3 58.34 59.50 -4.98
N ALA A 4 57.77 58.36 -4.60
CA ALA A 4 58.35 57.35 -3.69
C ALA A 4 57.53 56.05 -3.90
N TRP A 5 58.04 54.98 -4.50
CA TRP A 5 58.95 53.97 -3.91
C TRP A 5 58.54 53.55 -2.50
N PHE A 6 57.73 52.48 -2.39
CA PHE A 6 57.47 51.77 -1.15
C PHE A 6 58.48 50.64 -0.98
N PRO A 7 59.22 50.58 0.14
CA PRO A 7 60.03 49.43 0.48
C PRO A 7 59.19 48.35 1.18
N ILE A 8 59.54 47.11 0.87
CA ILE A 8 59.05 45.88 1.50
C ILE A 8 59.58 45.82 2.93
N PHE A 9 58.70 45.83 3.93
CA PHE A 9 59.05 45.52 5.31
C PHE A 9 58.72 44.07 5.62
N VAL A 10 59.77 43.28 5.78
CA VAL A 10 59.73 41.90 6.30
C VAL A 10 59.47 41.97 7.80
N GLN A 11 58.28 41.54 8.24
CA GLN A 11 57.98 41.38 9.66
C GLN A 11 58.36 39.96 10.11
N LYS A 12 59.52 39.85 10.77
CA LYS A 12 59.95 38.67 11.53
C LYS A 12 58.96 38.43 12.67
N TYR A 13 58.15 37.39 12.60
CA TYR A 13 57.46 36.86 13.76
C TYR A 13 58.37 35.83 14.45
N ALA A 14 58.81 36.19 15.66
CA ALA A 14 59.50 35.28 16.56
C ALA A 14 58.55 34.14 16.94
N ILE A 15 58.86 32.92 16.52
CA ILE A 15 58.17 31.71 16.98
C ILE A 15 58.59 31.50 18.44
N LYS A 16 57.71 31.92 19.35
CA LYS A 16 57.82 31.58 20.77
C LYS A 16 57.63 30.07 20.87
N ASN A 17 58.66 29.34 21.30
CA ASN A 17 58.59 27.91 21.59
C ASN A 17 57.51 27.66 22.65
N ILE A 18 56.34 27.22 22.21
CA ILE A 18 55.32 26.67 23.10
C ILE A 18 55.66 25.19 23.24
N ASN A 19 56.24 24.82 24.38
CA ASN A 19 56.38 23.44 24.81
C ASN A 19 54.98 22.85 25.08
N MET A 20 54.30 22.41 24.03
CA MET A 20 53.09 21.61 24.16
C MET A 20 53.50 20.21 24.64
N LYS A 21 53.03 19.84 25.83
CA LYS A 21 53.17 18.48 26.36
C LYS A 21 52.53 17.49 25.37
N PRO A 22 53.14 16.31 25.12
CA PRO A 22 52.65 15.33 24.13
C PRO A 22 51.27 14.73 24.47
N LEU A 23 50.73 15.03 25.65
CA LEU A 23 49.43 14.54 26.13
C LEU A 23 48.22 15.13 25.40
N CYS A 24 48.31 16.30 24.77
CA CYS A 24 47.17 16.89 24.04
C CYS A 24 47.02 16.39 22.60
N LEU A 25 48.06 15.81 22.00
CA LEU A 25 48.00 15.36 20.60
C LEU A 25 47.26 14.00 20.47
N GLY A 26 47.36 13.13 21.48
CA GLY A 26 46.66 11.84 21.50
C GLY A 26 45.15 11.95 21.70
N LEU A 27 44.68 12.97 22.41
CA LEU A 27 43.25 13.21 22.65
C LEU A 27 42.50 13.71 21.40
N LEU A 28 43.20 14.36 20.47
CA LEU A 28 42.59 14.86 19.23
C LEU A 28 42.33 13.74 18.20
N ILE A 29 43.13 12.67 18.24
CA ILE A 29 43.00 11.50 17.33
C ILE A 29 41.82 10.61 17.77
N MET A 30 41.52 10.54 19.07
CA MET A 30 40.37 9.76 19.57
C MET A 30 39.01 10.33 19.14
N PHE A 31 38.89 11.65 18.92
CA PHE A 31 37.63 12.25 18.44
C PHE A 31 37.32 11.91 16.97
N PHE A 32 38.31 11.53 16.16
CA PHE A 32 38.09 11.13 14.76
C PHE A 32 37.77 9.64 14.59
N THR A 33 38.00 8.80 15.61
CA THR A 33 37.73 7.35 15.53
C THR A 33 36.37 6.93 16.08
N PHE A 34 35.60 7.85 16.69
CA PHE A 34 34.22 7.56 17.14
C PHE A 34 33.13 7.92 16.13
N GLN A 35 33.48 8.35 14.92
CA GLN A 35 32.60 8.13 13.77
C GLN A 35 32.76 6.70 13.25
N SER A 36 32.58 5.70 14.13
CA SER A 36 31.90 4.49 13.69
C SER A 36 30.50 4.95 13.34
N CYS A 37 30.37 5.42 12.11
CA CYS A 37 29.12 5.41 11.40
C CYS A 37 28.72 3.95 11.42
N ASP A 38 28.00 3.54 12.46
CA ASP A 38 27.05 2.46 12.32
C ASP A 38 26.27 2.89 11.10
N LYS A 39 26.59 2.26 9.98
CA LYS A 39 25.62 2.04 8.93
C LYS A 39 24.56 1.23 9.64
N THR A 40 23.69 1.93 10.36
CA THR A 40 22.32 1.53 10.46
C THR A 40 21.95 1.34 9.01
N ASP A 41 21.97 0.08 8.59
CA ASP A 41 21.02 -0.42 7.61
C ASP A 41 19.65 0.00 8.15
N PHE A 42 19.31 1.28 7.97
CA PHE A 42 18.00 1.64 7.52
C PHE A 42 17.90 0.90 6.20
N THR A 43 17.56 -0.39 6.29
CA THR A 43 17.00 -1.13 5.18
C THR A 43 15.88 -0.23 4.72
N ASN A 44 16.15 0.53 3.66
CA ASN A 44 15.21 1.43 3.05
C ASN A 44 14.27 0.48 2.33
N LYS A 45 13.43 -0.22 3.12
CA LYS A 45 12.57 -1.29 2.64
C LYS A 45 11.73 -0.62 1.58
N LYS A 46 12.00 -0.99 0.34
CA LYS A 46 11.32 -0.47 -0.83
C LYS A 46 9.82 -0.66 -0.56
N TYR A 47 9.05 0.39 -0.78
CA TYR A 47 7.61 0.25 -0.73
C TYR A 47 7.19 -0.79 -1.77
N VAL A 48 6.35 -1.70 -1.35
CA VAL A 48 5.68 -2.64 -2.24
C VAL A 48 4.26 -2.13 -2.42
N GLU A 49 3.81 -2.15 -3.67
CA GLU A 49 2.47 -1.73 -4.05
C GLU A 49 1.65 -2.95 -4.45
N LYS A 50 0.57 -3.21 -3.73
CA LYS A 50 -0.43 -4.23 -4.10
C LYS A 50 -1.68 -3.53 -4.61
N GLN A 51 -2.23 -4.02 -5.72
CA GLN A 51 -3.50 -3.57 -6.26
C GLN A 51 -4.39 -4.77 -6.58
N LEU A 52 -5.65 -4.72 -6.15
CA LEU A 52 -6.71 -5.62 -6.61
C LEU A 52 -7.73 -4.81 -7.40
N SER A 53 -8.02 -5.27 -8.61
CA SER A 53 -9.10 -4.74 -9.44
C SER A 53 -10.24 -5.74 -9.43
N LEU A 54 -11.39 -5.33 -8.91
CA LEU A 54 -12.61 -6.11 -8.78
C LEU A 54 -13.67 -5.56 -9.74
N ASN A 55 -14.22 -6.44 -10.57
CA ASN A 55 -15.37 -6.14 -11.41
C ASN A 55 -16.48 -7.17 -11.12
N LEU A 56 -17.63 -6.67 -10.70
CA LEU A 56 -18.82 -7.46 -10.42
C LEU A 56 -19.76 -7.34 -11.62
N CYS A 57 -20.02 -8.45 -12.30
CA CYS A 57 -20.83 -8.52 -13.51
C CYS A 57 -22.17 -9.22 -13.22
N GLY A 58 -23.23 -8.71 -13.81
CA GLY A 58 -24.59 -9.24 -13.69
C GLY A 58 -25.62 -8.19 -14.09
N ASP A 59 -26.90 -8.54 -14.07
CA ASP A 59 -27.97 -7.56 -14.15
C ASP A 59 -28.01 -6.76 -12.84
N ASN A 60 -27.78 -5.44 -12.91
CA ASN A 60 -27.61 -4.60 -11.73
C ASN A 60 -28.83 -4.63 -10.81
N GLU A 61 -30.03 -4.54 -11.38
CA GLU A 61 -31.28 -4.51 -10.62
C GLU A 61 -31.53 -5.86 -9.94
N LYS A 62 -31.11 -6.95 -10.58
CA LYS A 62 -31.33 -8.31 -10.09
C LYS A 62 -30.29 -8.76 -9.08
N VAL A 63 -29.05 -8.29 -9.18
CA VAL A 63 -27.91 -8.77 -8.41
C VAL A 63 -27.55 -7.78 -7.29
N SER A 64 -27.70 -6.47 -7.53
CA SER A 64 -27.21 -5.46 -6.61
C SER A 64 -27.82 -5.49 -5.21
N PRO A 65 -29.15 -5.64 -5.06
CA PRO A 65 -29.80 -5.74 -3.76
C PRO A 65 -29.36 -6.92 -2.89
N TRP A 66 -28.68 -7.91 -3.47
CA TRP A 66 -28.29 -9.15 -2.79
C TRP A 66 -26.79 -9.30 -2.58
N THR A 67 -26.00 -8.33 -3.06
CA THR A 67 -24.54 -8.41 -3.06
C THR A 67 -23.95 -7.38 -2.11
N SER A 68 -23.01 -7.80 -1.27
CA SER A 68 -22.18 -6.90 -0.46
C SER A 68 -20.70 -7.23 -0.62
N VAL A 69 -19.85 -6.21 -0.54
CA VAL A 69 -18.40 -6.33 -0.63
C VAL A 69 -17.79 -5.86 0.67
N THR A 70 -16.85 -6.63 1.20
CA THR A 70 -16.00 -6.26 2.32
C THR A 70 -14.56 -6.44 1.92
N ALA A 71 -13.69 -5.53 2.34
CA ALA A 71 -12.27 -5.68 2.18
C ALA A 71 -11.53 -5.13 3.41
N TYR A 72 -10.40 -5.74 3.75
CA TYR A 72 -9.53 -5.23 4.80
C TYR A 72 -8.06 -5.59 4.59
N THR A 73 -7.16 -4.85 5.20
CA THR A 73 -5.73 -5.18 5.23
C THR A 73 -5.41 -6.01 6.48
N GLY A 74 -4.60 -7.05 6.36
CA GLY A 74 -4.30 -7.99 7.46
C GLY A 74 -3.67 -7.33 8.69
N ASN A 75 -2.96 -6.22 8.50
CA ASN A 75 -2.27 -5.47 9.55
C ASN A 75 -2.89 -4.09 9.83
N GLY A 76 -4.09 -3.80 9.31
CA GLY A 76 -4.75 -2.49 9.48
C GLY A 76 -4.04 -1.32 8.77
N SER A 77 -3.14 -1.58 7.83
CA SER A 77 -2.56 -0.54 6.98
C SER A 77 -3.63 0.17 6.17
N THR A 78 -3.42 1.47 5.90
CA THR A 78 -4.30 2.28 5.06
C THR A 78 -4.63 1.59 3.74
N LEU A 79 -5.92 1.41 3.47
CA LEU A 79 -6.45 0.89 2.22
C LEU A 79 -7.00 2.04 1.39
N TYR A 80 -6.52 2.20 0.16
CA TYR A 80 -7.02 3.17 -0.79
C TYR A 80 -8.01 2.48 -1.71
N VAL A 81 -9.19 3.06 -1.89
CA VAL A 81 -10.26 2.47 -2.70
C VAL A 81 -10.68 3.45 -3.77
N LYS A 82 -10.63 3.01 -5.03
CA LYS A 82 -11.14 3.77 -6.17
C LYS A 82 -12.37 3.06 -6.73
N GLN A 83 -13.48 3.78 -6.81
CA GLN A 83 -14.73 3.31 -7.40
C GLN A 83 -15.18 4.34 -8.44
N GLY A 84 -15.04 4.01 -9.73
CA GLY A 84 -15.26 4.97 -10.80
C GLY A 84 -14.34 6.20 -10.67
N LYS A 85 -14.92 7.38 -10.48
CA LYS A 85 -14.19 8.65 -10.25
C LYS A 85 -13.89 8.92 -8.78
N ASP A 86 -14.58 8.24 -7.86
CA ASP A 86 -14.46 8.49 -6.43
C ASP A 86 -13.26 7.75 -5.85
N THR A 87 -12.55 8.42 -4.95
CA THR A 87 -11.45 7.83 -4.19
C THR A 87 -11.73 7.97 -2.69
N LYS A 88 -11.65 6.85 -1.98
CA LYS A 88 -11.81 6.76 -0.53
C LYS A 88 -10.50 6.30 0.10
N VAL A 89 -10.19 6.86 1.27
CA VAL A 89 -9.00 6.51 2.04
C VAL A 89 -9.43 5.90 3.37
N CYS A 90 -9.28 4.59 3.51
CA CYS A 90 -9.65 3.84 4.71
C CYS A 90 -8.44 3.68 5.61
N LYS A 91 -8.30 4.59 6.58
CA LYS A 91 -7.12 4.65 7.48
C LYS A 91 -6.99 3.46 8.43
N ASP A 92 -8.11 2.83 8.77
CA ASP A 92 -8.17 1.60 9.56
C ASP A 92 -7.98 0.33 8.72
N GLY A 93 -7.78 0.51 7.41
CA GLY A 93 -7.61 -0.57 6.46
C GLY A 93 -8.89 -1.27 6.06
N THR A 94 -10.08 -0.84 6.51
CA THR A 94 -11.36 -1.53 6.27
C THR A 94 -12.24 -0.81 5.24
N PHE A 95 -12.97 -1.57 4.43
CA PHE A 95 -13.88 -1.04 3.42
C PHE A 95 -15.09 -1.94 3.26
N GLU A 96 -16.27 -1.33 3.15
CA GLU A 96 -17.53 -2.03 2.90
C GLU A 96 -18.34 -1.32 1.81
N ILE A 97 -18.95 -2.12 0.95
CA ILE A 97 -20.11 -1.72 0.15
C ILE A 97 -21.28 -2.59 0.56
N SER A 98 -22.26 -1.97 1.23
CA SER A 98 -23.47 -2.66 1.64
C SER A 98 -24.37 -2.99 0.43
N ARG A 99 -25.36 -3.85 0.68
CA ARG A 99 -26.29 -4.30 -0.36
C ARG A 99 -27.02 -3.16 -1.07
N GLY A 100 -27.18 -3.28 -2.39
CA GLY A 100 -27.84 -2.28 -3.23
C GLY A 100 -27.07 -0.98 -3.43
N ARG A 101 -25.83 -0.87 -2.94
CA ARG A 101 -24.99 0.34 -3.04
C ARG A 101 -23.88 0.24 -4.08
N TRP A 102 -23.87 -0.82 -4.88
CA TRP A 102 -22.91 -1.00 -5.97
C TRP A 102 -23.61 -1.00 -7.32
N TYR A 103 -22.84 -0.67 -8.35
CA TYR A 103 -23.27 -0.63 -9.75
C TYR A 103 -22.39 -1.55 -10.60
N THR A 104 -23.00 -2.40 -11.44
CA THR A 104 -22.30 -3.38 -12.30
C THR A 104 -21.35 -2.80 -13.33
N SER A 105 -21.46 -1.50 -13.62
CA SER A 105 -20.52 -0.78 -14.48
C SER A 105 -19.20 -0.45 -13.81
N ASP A 106 -19.13 -0.49 -12.48
CA ASP A 106 -17.99 0.05 -11.74
C ASP A 106 -16.93 -1.01 -11.49
N THR A 107 -15.69 -0.68 -11.87
CA THR A 107 -14.51 -1.40 -11.37
C THR A 107 -14.08 -0.79 -10.05
N ILE A 108 -13.95 -1.62 -9.03
CA ILE A 108 -13.44 -1.25 -7.71
C ILE A 108 -11.96 -1.61 -7.68
N SER A 109 -11.08 -0.63 -7.50
CA SER A 109 -9.66 -0.88 -7.27
C SER A 109 -9.32 -0.67 -5.81
N LEU A 110 -8.77 -1.71 -5.17
CA LEU A 110 -8.21 -1.68 -3.82
C LEU A 110 -6.69 -1.56 -3.94
N TYR A 111 -6.08 -0.65 -3.22
CA TYR A 111 -4.66 -0.37 -3.29
C TYR A 111 -4.04 -0.26 -1.90
N LEU A 112 -2.93 -0.98 -1.71
CA LEU A 112 -2.11 -0.98 -0.50
C LEU A 112 -0.68 -0.66 -0.90
N LYS A 113 -0.11 0.38 -0.31
CA LYS A 113 1.32 0.71 -0.43
C LYS A 113 1.95 0.72 0.95
N SER A 114 2.88 -0.20 1.20
CA SER A 114 3.52 -0.33 2.50
C SER A 114 4.96 -0.83 2.37
N ARG A 115 5.80 -0.53 3.36
CA ARG A 115 7.15 -1.10 3.50
C ARG A 115 7.15 -2.54 4.01
N ASN A 116 6.02 -2.98 4.55
CA ASN A 116 5.75 -4.35 4.96
C ASN A 116 4.30 -4.67 4.56
N PRO A 117 4.04 -4.88 3.26
CA PRO A 117 2.69 -5.14 2.78
C PRO A 117 2.17 -6.45 3.37
N ASP A 118 1.02 -6.40 4.01
CA ASP A 118 0.28 -7.61 4.38
C ASP A 118 -0.69 -8.01 3.24
N TRP A 119 -1.56 -8.97 3.50
CA TRP A 119 -2.65 -9.37 2.62
C TRP A 119 -3.72 -8.29 2.55
N ILE A 120 -4.27 -8.09 1.34
CA ILE A 120 -5.60 -7.51 1.15
C ILE A 120 -6.58 -8.68 1.13
N HIS A 121 -7.46 -8.70 2.12
CA HIS A 121 -8.55 -9.66 2.22
C HIS A 121 -9.80 -9.08 1.55
N ILE A 122 -10.50 -9.90 0.77
CA ILE A 122 -11.78 -9.55 0.15
C ILE A 122 -12.80 -10.64 0.50
N GLY A 123 -14.00 -10.20 0.89
CA GLY A 123 -15.19 -11.02 1.01
C GLY A 123 -16.33 -10.45 0.18
N ILE A 124 -16.84 -11.21 -0.79
CA ILE A 124 -18.00 -10.85 -1.61
C ILE A 124 -19.11 -11.82 -1.27
N THR A 125 -20.20 -11.28 -0.72
CA THR A 125 -21.38 -12.07 -0.35
C THR A 125 -22.46 -11.84 -1.38
N TYR A 126 -23.00 -12.90 -1.96
CA TYR A 126 -24.16 -12.88 -2.85
C TYR A 126 -25.13 -14.00 -2.49
N ARG A 127 -26.28 -13.63 -1.92
CA ARG A 127 -27.28 -14.61 -1.47
C ARG A 127 -28.67 -14.23 -1.93
N LYS A 128 -29.00 -14.59 -3.17
CA LYS A 128 -30.34 -14.43 -3.76
C LYS A 128 -31.09 -15.77 -3.76
N ARG A 129 -32.33 -15.78 -3.28
CA ARG A 129 -33.23 -16.94 -3.34
C ARG A 129 -34.48 -16.62 -4.14
N MET A 130 -34.91 -17.53 -4.99
CA MET A 130 -36.11 -17.36 -5.82
C MET A 130 -36.70 -18.70 -6.27
N LYS A 131 -37.89 -18.68 -6.89
CA LYS A 131 -38.59 -19.89 -7.32
C LYS A 131 -37.99 -20.55 -8.56
N SER A 132 -37.40 -19.75 -9.44
CA SER A 132 -36.87 -20.20 -10.73
C SER A 132 -35.61 -19.39 -11.08
N PRO A 133 -34.49 -19.61 -10.39
CA PRO A 133 -33.22 -18.95 -10.70
C PRO A 133 -32.78 -19.30 -12.13
N SER A 134 -32.11 -18.34 -12.75
CA SER A 134 -31.59 -18.47 -14.10
C SER A 134 -30.26 -17.74 -14.23
N ILE A 135 -29.55 -17.92 -15.33
CA ILE A 135 -28.22 -17.32 -15.53
C ILE A 135 -28.23 -15.78 -15.46
N VAL A 136 -29.36 -15.12 -15.76
CA VAL A 136 -29.48 -13.65 -15.63
C VAL A 136 -29.56 -13.19 -14.18
N ASP A 137 -29.72 -14.12 -13.25
CA ASP A 137 -29.70 -13.89 -11.80
C ASP A 137 -28.34 -14.19 -11.20
N ASP A 138 -27.33 -14.60 -11.96
CA ASP A 138 -26.03 -14.96 -11.40
C ASP A 138 -25.11 -13.74 -11.24
N LEU A 139 -24.30 -13.75 -10.17
CA LEU A 139 -23.21 -12.80 -9.99
C LEU A 139 -21.93 -13.41 -10.53
N THR A 140 -21.26 -12.71 -11.46
CA THR A 140 -19.90 -13.07 -11.88
C THR A 140 -18.90 -12.07 -11.33
N ILE A 141 -17.93 -12.57 -10.58
CA ILE A 141 -16.85 -11.83 -9.94
C ILE A 141 -15.60 -11.99 -10.79
N LYS A 142 -15.00 -10.90 -11.25
CA LYS A 142 -13.72 -10.89 -11.96
C LYS A 142 -12.69 -10.13 -11.13
N ILE A 143 -11.54 -10.74 -10.90
CA ILE A 143 -10.49 -10.16 -10.06
C ILE A 143 -9.16 -10.24 -10.78
N LYS A 144 -8.45 -9.11 -10.81
CA LYS A 144 -7.04 -9.04 -11.20
C LYS A 144 -6.21 -8.49 -10.06
N GLY A 145 -5.09 -9.14 -9.77
CA GLY A 145 -4.16 -8.73 -8.72
C GLY A 145 -2.81 -8.36 -9.29
N TYR A 146 -2.25 -7.27 -8.80
CA TYR A 146 -0.96 -6.72 -9.22
C TYR A 146 -0.05 -6.47 -8.01
N VAL A 147 1.23 -6.77 -8.15
CA VAL A 147 2.29 -6.39 -7.22
C VAL A 147 3.33 -5.59 -7.99
N ASP A 148 3.63 -4.37 -7.56
CA ASP A 148 4.54 -3.44 -8.24
C ASP A 148 4.23 -3.31 -9.74
N ASN A 149 2.93 -3.20 -10.07
CA ASN A 149 2.36 -3.13 -11.42
C ASN A 149 2.53 -4.38 -12.30
N ILE A 150 3.01 -5.50 -11.75
CA ILE A 150 3.09 -6.80 -12.43
C ILE A 150 1.85 -7.62 -12.05
N GLN A 151 1.14 -8.18 -13.03
CA GLN A 151 -0.04 -9.01 -12.77
C GLN A 151 0.38 -10.38 -12.21
N HIS A 152 -0.21 -10.76 -11.07
CA HIS A 152 0.01 -12.06 -10.40
C HIS A 152 -1.25 -12.90 -10.26
N LEU A 153 -2.43 -12.28 -10.41
CA LEU A 153 -3.73 -12.95 -10.32
C LEU A 153 -4.64 -12.48 -11.45
N ASP A 154 -5.32 -13.42 -12.10
CA ASP A 154 -6.44 -13.17 -13.01
C ASP A 154 -7.43 -14.32 -12.82
N THR A 155 -8.56 -14.04 -12.19
CA THR A 155 -9.53 -15.08 -11.83
C THR A 155 -10.95 -14.59 -12.01
N MET A 156 -11.83 -15.54 -12.27
CA MET A 156 -13.26 -15.33 -12.40
C MET A 156 -13.98 -16.38 -11.56
N HIS A 157 -15.03 -15.95 -10.86
CA HIS A 157 -15.86 -16.81 -10.04
C HIS A 157 -17.33 -16.43 -10.23
N THR A 158 -18.21 -17.40 -10.39
CA THR A 158 -19.65 -17.16 -10.53
C THR A 158 -20.37 -17.73 -9.32
N ILE A 159 -21.21 -16.91 -8.70
CA ILE A 159 -22.09 -17.30 -7.61
C ILE A 159 -23.52 -17.33 -8.17
N HIS A 160 -24.15 -18.50 -8.09
CA HIS A 160 -25.48 -18.71 -8.64
C HIS A 160 -26.58 -18.23 -7.70
N ALA A 161 -27.71 -17.78 -8.25
CA ALA A 161 -28.93 -17.62 -7.47
C ALA A 161 -29.50 -19.00 -7.07
N PHE A 162 -30.11 -19.05 -5.90
CA PHE A 162 -30.57 -20.31 -5.30
C PHE A 162 -32.08 -20.48 -5.44
N TYR A 163 -32.52 -21.73 -5.49
CA TYR A 163 -33.90 -22.07 -5.20
C TYR A 163 -34.24 -21.76 -3.73
N GLY A 164 -35.52 -21.51 -3.46
CA GLY A 164 -35.99 -21.16 -2.11
C GLY A 164 -35.70 -22.24 -1.07
N ASP A 165 -35.73 -23.49 -1.49
CA ASP A 165 -35.56 -24.72 -0.70
C ASP A 165 -34.13 -25.27 -0.72
N ASP A 166 -33.19 -24.62 -1.40
CA ASP A 166 -31.79 -25.06 -1.44
C ASP A 166 -31.17 -25.10 -0.03
N LYS A 167 -30.46 -26.19 0.26
CA LYS A 167 -29.55 -26.26 1.40
C LYS A 167 -28.21 -25.67 0.99
N ILE A 168 -27.92 -24.47 1.47
CA ILE A 168 -26.70 -23.73 1.14
C ILE A 168 -25.75 -23.68 2.34
N LYS A 169 -24.45 -23.70 2.07
CA LYS A 169 -23.36 -23.42 3.03
C LYS A 169 -22.67 -22.12 2.66
N GLU A 170 -21.84 -21.62 3.57
CA GLU A 170 -21.17 -20.32 3.42
C GLU A 170 -20.39 -20.18 2.11
N SER A 171 -19.63 -21.22 1.73
CA SER A 171 -18.82 -21.21 0.49
C SER A 171 -19.65 -21.08 -0.79
N ASP A 172 -20.94 -21.36 -0.73
CA ASP A 172 -21.81 -21.29 -1.91
C ASP A 172 -22.20 -19.84 -2.20
N TYR A 173 -22.23 -18.96 -1.19
CA TYR A 173 -22.74 -17.59 -1.31
C TYR A 173 -21.75 -16.52 -0.84
N ILE A 174 -20.58 -16.91 -0.32
CA ILE A 174 -19.48 -16.00 0.03
C ILE A 174 -18.22 -16.42 -0.70
N PHE A 175 -17.75 -15.57 -1.61
CA PHE A 175 -16.43 -15.67 -2.21
C PHE A 175 -15.42 -14.93 -1.32
N LYS A 176 -14.29 -15.57 -1.03
CA LYS A 176 -13.20 -14.99 -0.23
C LYS A 176 -11.87 -15.10 -0.98
N LEU A 177 -11.04 -14.06 -0.90
CA LEU A 177 -9.71 -14.02 -1.50
C LEU A 177 -8.75 -13.26 -0.58
N ASN A 178 -7.51 -13.75 -0.48
CA ASN A 178 -6.39 -13.04 0.12
C ASN A 178 -5.34 -12.82 -0.97
N PHE A 179 -4.86 -11.58 -1.13
CA PHE A 179 -3.83 -11.25 -2.13
C PHE A 179 -2.75 -10.30 -1.57
#